data_AF-A0A178XYT1-F1
#
_entry.id   AF-A0A178XYT1-F1
#
_cell.length_a   1.000
_cell.length_b   1.000
_cell.length_c   1.000
_cell.angle_alpha   90.00
_cell.angle_beta   90.00
_cell.angle_gamma   90.00
#
_symmetry.space_group_name_H-M   'P 1'
#
loop_
_entity.id
_entity.type
_entity.pdbx_description
1 polymer ?
#
loop_
_entity_poly.entity_id
_entity_poly.type
_entity_poly.pdbx_seq_one_letter_code
_entity_poly.pdbx_strand_id
1 'polypeptide(L)'
;MPEKLRTLSEFTKPHMVLTCHCGRKGRYNVARLIEKHGPDMPIRDFIDLIGQSCPRWVRPSEHRSCGIGCDDLVYMFSPAPATEEYARKQAR
;
A
#
# COMPACT_ATOMS: atom_id res chain seq x y z
N MET A 1 -0.76 11.45 19.88
CA MET A 1 -0.82 12.08 18.54
C MET A 1 -1.57 11.10 17.65
N PRO A 2 -2.78 11.39 17.15
CA PRO A 2 -3.42 10.48 16.21
C PRO A 2 -2.59 10.46 14.93
N GLU A 3 -2.05 9.30 14.57
CA GLU A 3 -1.38 9.11 13.29
C GLU A 3 -2.41 9.37 12.18
N LYS A 4 -2.19 10.38 11.35
CA LYS A 4 -3.08 10.69 10.23
C LYS A 4 -3.04 9.51 9.25
N LEU A 5 -4.11 8.72 9.25
CA LEU A 5 -4.23 7.57 8.35
C LEU A 5 -4.29 8.08 6.92
N ARG A 6 -3.43 7.51 6.07
CA ARG A 6 -3.39 7.85 4.65
C ARG A 6 -4.55 7.19 3.92
N THR A 7 -5.27 7.97 3.12
CA THR A 7 -6.48 7.51 2.41
C THR A 7 -6.21 7.18 0.95
N LEU A 8 -7.14 6.47 0.30
CA LEU A 8 -7.05 6.17 -1.14
C LEU A 8 -6.97 7.43 -2.00
N SER A 9 -7.61 8.53 -1.59
CA SER A 9 -7.54 9.82 -2.30
C SER A 9 -6.16 10.49 -2.23
N GLU A 10 -5.36 10.20 -1.20
CA GLU A 10 -3.98 10.71 -1.08
C GLU A 10 -2.98 9.92 -1.97
N PHE A 11 -3.41 8.82 -2.60
CA PHE A 11 -2.54 7.99 -3.43
C PHE A 11 -2.45 8.55 -4.86
N THR A 12 -1.30 9.15 -5.21
CA THR A 12 -1.11 9.90 -6.45
C THR A 12 -0.84 9.06 -7.71
N LYS A 13 -0.56 7.76 -7.57
CA LYS A 13 -0.31 6.87 -8.72
C LYS A 13 -1.64 6.30 -9.24
N PRO A 14 -1.79 6.10 -10.56
CA PRO A 14 -3.04 5.58 -11.14
C PRO A 14 -3.33 4.12 -10.75
N HIS A 15 -2.28 3.37 -10.37
CA HIS A 15 -2.39 1.98 -9.98
C HIS A 15 -1.66 1.75 -8.66
N MET A 16 -2.29 1.03 -7.75
CA MET A 16 -1.70 0.51 -6.51
C MET A 16 -1.32 -0.95 -6.72
N VAL A 17 -0.04 -1.26 -6.54
CA VAL A 17 0.48 -2.64 -6.65
C VAL A 17 0.65 -3.20 -5.24
N LEU A 18 -0.10 -4.25 -4.92
CA LEU A 18 0.03 -4.98 -3.67
C LEU A 18 0.76 -6.30 -3.90
N THR A 19 1.74 -6.59 -3.07
CA THR A 19 2.52 -7.83 -3.09
C THR A 19 2.42 -8.53 -1.73
N CYS A 20 1.94 -9.77 -1.69
CA CYS A 20 2.08 -10.62 -0.50
C CYS A 20 3.42 -11.37 -0.57
N HIS A 21 4.08 -11.53 0.57
CA HIS A 21 5.30 -12.33 0.71
C HIS A 21 5.14 -13.80 0.30
N CYS A 22 3.90 -14.30 0.15
CA CYS A 22 3.62 -15.63 -0.38
C CYS A 22 3.69 -15.70 -1.92
N GLY A 23 4.11 -14.63 -2.59
CA GLY A 23 4.28 -14.55 -4.05
C GLY A 23 3.06 -14.02 -4.82
N ARG A 24 1.93 -13.74 -4.15
CA ARG A 24 0.76 -13.16 -4.81
C ARG A 24 0.96 -11.67 -5.06
N LYS A 25 0.54 -11.22 -6.24
CA LYS A 25 0.61 -9.82 -6.65
C LYS A 25 -0.73 -9.40 -7.23
N GLY A 26 -1.19 -8.21 -6.88
CA GLY A 26 -2.41 -7.59 -7.39
C GLY A 26 -2.11 -6.16 -7.84
N ARG A 27 -2.64 -5.78 -9.00
CA ARG A 27 -2.59 -4.40 -9.50
C ARG A 27 -3.99 -3.85 -9.55
N TYR A 28 -4.24 -2.79 -8.78
CA TYR A 28 -5.57 -2.20 -8.61
C TYR A 28 -5.57 -0.79 -9.18
N ASN A 29 -6.58 -0.46 -9.99
CA ASN A 29 -6.76 0.90 -10.49
C ASN A 29 -7.35 1.76 -9.37
N VAL A 30 -6.69 2.86 -9.02
CA VAL A 30 -7.02 3.66 -7.83
C VAL A 30 -8.34 4.39 -8.00
N ALA A 31 -8.66 4.87 -9.20
CA ALA A 31 -9.98 5.46 -9.47
C ALA A 31 -11.09 4.45 -9.19
N ARG A 32 -10.95 3.21 -9.67
CA ARG A 32 -11.93 2.14 -9.39
C ARG A 32 -11.98 1.75 -7.92
N LEU A 33 -10.86 1.83 -7.19
CA LEU A 33 -10.85 1.61 -5.75
C LEU A 33 -11.63 2.71 -5.01
N ILE A 34 -11.42 3.97 -5.37
CA ILE A 34 -12.13 5.13 -4.81
C ILE A 34 -13.63 5.03 -5.12
N GLU A 35 -14.00 4.68 -6.36
CA GLU A 35 -15.42 4.48 -6.73
C GLU A 35 -16.08 3.38 -5.90
N LYS A 36 -15.35 2.30 -5.59
CA LYS A 36 -15.90 1.13 -4.90
C LYS A 36 -15.94 1.30 -3.38
N HIS A 37 -14.92 1.91 -2.80
CA HIS A 37 -14.71 1.93 -1.35
C HIS A 37 -14.80 3.32 -0.73
N GLY A 38 -14.90 4.36 -1.57
CA GLY A 38 -14.88 5.75 -1.16
C GLY A 38 -13.46 6.33 -1.12
N PRO A 39 -13.33 7.66 -1.31
CA PRO A 39 -12.04 8.36 -1.29
C PRO A 39 -11.38 8.35 0.10
N ASP A 40 -12.19 8.33 1.16
CA ASP A 40 -11.74 8.40 2.55
C ASP A 40 -11.30 7.05 3.12
N MET A 41 -11.41 5.95 2.35
CA MET A 41 -10.97 4.65 2.83
C MET A 41 -9.47 4.70 3.17
N PRO A 42 -9.07 4.34 4.40
CA PRO A 42 -7.66 4.24 4.74
C PRO A 42 -6.97 3.14 3.91
N ILE A 43 -5.80 3.45 3.38
CA ILE A 43 -5.00 2.49 2.59
C ILE A 43 -4.69 1.24 3.42
N ARG A 44 -4.44 1.41 4.73
CA ARG A 44 -4.22 0.31 5.67
C ARG A 44 -5.41 -0.64 5.72
N ASP A 45 -6.62 -0.11 5.89
CA ASP A 45 -7.85 -0.90 5.95
C ASP A 45 -8.10 -1.62 4.62
N PHE A 46 -7.74 -0.98 3.49
CA PHE A 46 -7.80 -1.63 2.18
C PHE A 46 -6.81 -2.80 2.08
N ILE A 47 -5.57 -2.63 2.54
CA ILE A 47 -4.58 -3.72 2.59
C ILE A 47 -5.07 -4.86 3.49
N ASP A 48 -5.64 -4.54 4.67
CA ASP A 48 -6.20 -5.53 5.59
C ASP A 48 -7.35 -6.32 4.93
N LEU A 49 -8.23 -5.64 4.19
CA LEU A 49 -9.30 -6.26 3.42
C LEU A 49 -8.76 -7.24 2.37
N ILE A 50 -7.77 -6.82 1.58
CA ILE A 50 -7.11 -7.72 0.61
C ILE A 50 -6.36 -8.85 1.33
N GLY A 51 -5.80 -8.57 2.50
CA GLY A 51 -5.18 -9.50 3.44
C GLY A 51 -6.06 -10.67 3.81
N GLN A 52 -7.38 -10.48 3.93
CA GLN A 52 -8.31 -11.56 4.24
C GLN A 52 -8.36 -12.66 3.17
N SER A 53 -7.99 -12.34 1.92
CA SER A 53 -7.85 -13.36 0.87
C SER A 53 -6.61 -14.25 1.06
N CYS A 54 -5.72 -13.91 1.99
CA CYS A 54 -4.49 -14.63 2.25
C CYS A 54 -4.62 -15.61 3.44
N PRO A 55 -4.54 -16.93 3.20
CA PRO A 55 -4.65 -17.89 4.31
C PRO A 55 -3.51 -17.75 5.32
N ARG A 56 -2.31 -17.35 4.87
CA ARG A 56 -1.13 -17.09 5.73
C ARG A 56 -1.20 -15.76 6.49
N TRP A 57 -2.08 -14.84 6.08
CA TRP A 57 -2.36 -13.58 6.77
C TRP A 57 -3.44 -13.79 7.82
N VAL A 58 -4.52 -14.49 7.46
CA VAL A 58 -5.66 -14.77 8.35
C VAL A 58 -5.29 -15.76 9.45
N ARG A 59 -4.45 -16.76 9.15
CA ARG A 59 -3.95 -17.76 10.11
C ARG A 59 -2.43 -17.75 10.11
N PRO A 60 -1.79 -16.74 10.71
CA PRO A 60 -0.35 -16.71 10.82
C PRO A 60 0.09 -17.85 11.75
N SER A 61 1.16 -18.55 11.36
CA SER A 61 1.92 -19.39 12.30
C SER A 61 3.27 -18.73 12.53
N GLU A 62 3.94 -19.08 13.64
CA GLU A 62 5.23 -18.50 14.04
C GLU A 62 6.30 -18.54 12.92
N HIS A 63 6.18 -19.51 12.00
CA HIS A 63 7.11 -19.68 10.88
C HIS A 63 6.51 -19.36 9.50
N ARG A 64 5.24 -18.96 9.39
CA ARG A 64 4.56 -18.72 8.10
C ARG A 64 3.58 -17.54 8.12
N SER A 65 3.92 -16.43 8.77
CA SER A 65 3.20 -15.17 8.55
C SER A 65 3.44 -14.66 7.11
N CYS A 66 2.39 -14.15 6.45
CA CYS A 66 2.55 -13.34 5.22
C CYS A 66 2.45 -11.88 5.59
N GLY A 67 3.26 -11.03 4.97
CA GLY A 67 3.04 -9.58 4.88
C GLY A 67 2.43 -9.23 3.53
N ILE A 68 1.42 -8.36 3.47
CA ILE A 68 1.04 -7.64 2.26
C ILE A 68 1.67 -6.26 2.34
N GLY A 69 2.47 -5.93 1.33
CA GLY A 69 3.10 -4.63 1.18
C GLY A 69 2.70 -3.97 -0.13
N CYS A 70 2.95 -2.66 -0.19
CA CYS A 70 2.90 -1.87 -1.41
C CYS A 70 4.16 -1.01 -1.45
N ASP A 71 5.05 -1.31 -2.38
CA ASP A 71 6.33 -0.61 -2.50
C ASP A 71 6.13 0.90 -2.72
N ASP A 72 5.08 1.28 -3.45
CA ASP A 72 4.74 2.67 -3.72
C ASP A 72 4.46 3.47 -2.44
N LEU A 73 3.91 2.85 -1.40
CA LEU A 73 3.64 3.53 -0.12
C LEU A 73 4.92 3.96 0.58
N VAL A 74 5.99 3.16 0.44
CA VAL A 74 7.30 3.52 0.98
C VAL A 74 7.78 4.81 0.33
N TYR A 75 7.70 4.91 -1.01
CA TYR A 75 8.17 6.10 -1.72
C TYR A 75 7.26 7.32 -1.57
N MET A 76 5.94 7.12 -1.46
CA MET A 76 4.97 8.22 -1.40
C MET A 76 4.86 8.84 -0.02
N PHE A 77 5.09 8.07 1.05
CA PHE A 77 4.88 8.51 2.42
C PHE A 77 6.13 8.54 3.27
N SER A 78 7.28 8.08 2.77
CA SER A 78 8.55 8.40 3.40
C SER A 78 8.82 9.89 3.29
N PRO A 79 9.44 10.52 4.31
CA PRO A 79 10.00 11.84 4.14
C PRO A 79 10.90 11.83 2.91
N ALA A 80 10.85 12.92 2.13
CA ALA A 80 11.76 13.09 1.01
C ALA A 80 13.18 12.73 1.51
N PRO A 81 13.95 11.98 0.70
CA PRO A 81 15.35 11.68 1.05
C PRO A 81 15.99 12.98 1.52
N ALA A 82 16.81 12.92 2.56
CA ALA A 82 17.38 14.10 3.22
C ALA A 82 18.22 15.02 2.31
N THR A 83 18.28 14.76 1.00
CA THR A 83 19.02 15.51 -0.01
C THR A 83 18.22 15.70 -1.31
N GLU A 84 18.27 16.91 -1.86
CA GLU A 84 17.71 17.27 -3.19
C GLU A 84 18.22 16.38 -4.33
N GLU A 85 19.40 15.78 -4.18
CA GLU A 85 20.04 14.99 -5.23
C GLU A 85 19.32 13.67 -5.51
N TYR A 86 18.78 12.99 -4.49
CA TYR A 86 18.04 11.75 -4.68
C TYR A 86 16.68 12.01 -5.35
N ALA A 87 16.02 13.12 -5.02
CA ALA A 87 14.77 13.52 -5.66
C ALA A 87 14.94 13.75 -7.18
N ARG A 88 16.06 14.36 -7.60
CA ARG A 88 16.38 14.55 -9.03
C ARG A 88 16.66 13.24 -9.77
N LYS A 89 17.24 12.23 -9.12
CA LYS A 89 17.54 10.93 -9.75
C LYS A 89 16.30 10.07 -10.02
N GLN A 90 15.22 10.24 -9.25
CA GLN A 90 13.98 9.48 -9.39
C GLN A 90 12.96 10.11 -10.37
N ALA A 91 13.19 11.35 -10.82
CA ALA A 91 12.32 12.07 -11.75
C ALA A 91 12.61 11.77 -13.24
N ARG A 92 13.35 10.70 -13.53
CA ARG A 92 13.83 10.34 -14.88
C ARG A 92 13.21 9.04 -15.38
#